data_AF-A0A965EFJ0-F1
#
_entry.id   AF-A0A965EFJ0-F1
#
_cell.length_a   1.000
_cell.length_b   1.000
_cell.length_c   1.000
_cell.angle_alpha   90.00
_cell.angle_beta   90.00
_cell.angle_gamma   90.00
#
_symmetry.space_group_name_H-M   'P 1'
#
loop_
_entity.id
_entity.type
_entity.pdbx_description
1 polymer ?
#
loop_
_entity_poly.entity_id
_entity_poly.type
_entity_poly.pdbx_seq_one_letter_code
_entity_poly.pdbx_strand_id
1 'polypeptide(L)'
;MEFKTTLTNLYYMLICADGKVNERELALGRKMMEAEGLGLENFEGDLEELKAKDISTLYNDSLTALKKLDRSLQIKLVAWLCVIANSDGFMDKEEWILIYKIYHTELKLSLEEVMKTQKELNRIIHGKSFQSLGVRMGK
;
A
#
# COMPACT_ATOMS: atom_id res chain seq x y z
N MET A 1 8.13 16.17 -2.13
CA MET A 1 8.16 14.79 -1.59
C MET A 1 7.97 13.87 -2.77
N GLU A 2 8.90 12.94 -2.96
CA GLU A 2 8.94 12.08 -4.14
C GLU A 2 8.00 10.87 -3.98
N PHE A 3 7.68 10.21 -5.10
CA PHE A 3 6.83 9.02 -5.15
C PHE A 3 7.30 7.94 -4.16
N LYS A 4 8.61 7.67 -4.11
CA LYS A 4 9.25 6.72 -3.18
C LYS A 4 8.90 7.01 -1.73
N THR A 5 9.15 8.24 -1.28
CA THR A 5 8.88 8.65 0.11
C THR A 5 7.40 8.50 0.46
N THR A 6 6.51 8.87 -0.47
CA THR A 6 5.06 8.74 -0.26
C THR A 6 4.64 7.28 -0.10
N LEU A 7 5.17 6.41 -0.96
CA LEU A 7 4.93 4.98 -0.88
C LEU A 7 5.46 4.38 0.42
N THR A 8 6.72 4.68 0.79
CA THR A 8 7.34 4.18 2.03
C THR A 8 6.55 4.62 3.27
N ASN A 9 6.11 5.88 3.33
CA ASN A 9 5.33 6.38 4.46
C ASN A 9 3.96 5.69 4.56
N LEU A 10 3.24 5.55 3.44
CA LEU A 10 1.94 4.89 3.42
C LEU A 10 2.06 3.39 3.75
N TYR A 11 3.11 2.74 3.24
CA TYR A 11 3.45 1.36 3.56
C TYR A 11 3.69 1.20 5.07
N TYR A 12 4.53 2.06 5.66
CA TYR A 12 4.83 2.03 7.09
C TYR A 12 3.57 2.17 7.95
N MET A 13 2.66 3.09 7.58
CA MET A 13 1.42 3.29 8.32
C MET A 13 0.47 2.07 8.29
N LEU A 14 0.52 1.25 7.24
CA LEU A 14 -0.24 0.00 7.19
C LEU A 14 0.36 -1.04 8.11
N ILE A 15 1.66 -1.32 7.96
CA ILE A 15 2.32 -2.42 8.69
C ILE A 15 2.54 -2.11 10.18
N CYS A 16 2.51 -0.83 10.57
CA CYS A 16 2.60 -0.44 11.98
C CYS A 16 1.24 -0.21 12.64
N ALA A 17 0.13 -0.55 11.98
CA ALA A 17 -1.20 -0.42 12.59
C ALA A 17 -1.33 -1.24 13.89
N ASP A 18 -0.59 -2.36 14.01
CA ASP A 18 -0.55 -3.22 15.20
C ASP A 18 0.65 -2.93 16.15
N GLY A 19 1.52 -1.98 15.76
CA GLY A 19 2.71 -1.58 16.50
C GLY A 19 3.95 -2.47 16.33
N LYS A 20 3.97 -3.46 15.42
CA LYS A 20 5.13 -4.34 15.18
C LYS A 20 5.37 -4.66 13.71
N VAL A 21 6.48 -4.16 13.19
CA VAL A 21 7.00 -4.60 11.88
C VAL A 21 7.63 -5.99 11.99
N ASN A 22 7.13 -6.95 11.21
CA ASN A 22 7.67 -8.30 11.15
C ASN A 22 8.44 -8.58 9.83
N GLU A 23 9.19 -9.69 9.78
CA GLU A 23 10.04 -10.02 8.61
C GLU A 23 9.22 -10.29 7.33
N ARG A 24 7.97 -10.76 7.45
CA ARG A 24 7.12 -10.99 6.27
C ARG A 24 6.70 -9.68 5.63
N GLU A 25 6.33 -8.71 6.46
CA GLU A 25 6.04 -7.35 6.01
C GLU A 25 7.28 -6.76 5.34
N LEU A 26 8.44 -6.75 6.01
CA LEU A 26 9.69 -6.26 5.42
C LEU A 26 10.00 -6.90 4.07
N ALA A 27 9.85 -8.23 3.95
CA ALA A 27 10.04 -8.94 2.69
C ALA A 27 9.06 -8.47 1.60
N LEU A 28 7.80 -8.18 1.96
CA LEU A 28 6.81 -7.63 1.04
C LEU A 28 7.16 -6.19 0.62
N GLY A 29 7.59 -5.36 1.57
CA GLY A 29 8.08 -4.01 1.31
C GLY A 29 9.26 -4.01 0.35
N ARG A 30 10.24 -4.92 0.52
CA ARG A 30 11.35 -5.07 -0.43
C ARG A 30 10.86 -5.43 -1.84
N LYS A 31 9.95 -6.39 -1.97
CA LYS A 31 9.36 -6.76 -3.28
C LYS A 31 8.62 -5.59 -3.93
N MET A 32 7.92 -4.78 -3.14
CA MET A 32 7.26 -3.58 -3.64
C MET A 32 8.27 -2.58 -4.22
N MET A 33 9.35 -2.31 -3.48
CA MET A 33 10.39 -1.37 -3.91
C MET A 33 11.11 -1.86 -5.17
N GLU A 34 11.37 -3.17 -5.26
CA GLU A 34 11.93 -3.82 -6.45
C GLU A 34 10.97 -3.70 -7.65
N ALA A 35 9.68 -3.99 -7.46
CA ALA A 35 8.67 -3.93 -8.50
C ALA A 35 8.48 -2.51 -9.07
N GLU A 36 8.71 -1.48 -8.25
CA GLU A 36 8.67 -0.07 -8.66
C GLU A 36 10.04 0.47 -9.11
N GLY A 37 11.11 -0.32 -9.04
CA GLY A 37 12.46 0.11 -9.43
C GLY A 37 13.05 1.21 -8.54
N LEU A 38 12.64 1.28 -7.28
CA LEU A 38 12.98 2.39 -6.35
C LEU A 38 14.27 2.18 -5.56
N GLY A 39 14.93 1.04 -5.76
CA GLY A 39 16.11 0.63 -5.01
C GLY A 39 15.79 0.33 -3.54
N LEU A 40 16.52 -0.63 -2.96
CA LEU A 40 16.41 -0.97 -1.54
C LEU A 40 17.33 -0.14 -0.65
N GLU A 41 18.18 0.68 -1.28
CA GLU A 41 19.07 1.60 -0.59
C GLU A 41 18.27 2.46 0.40
N ASN A 42 18.66 2.37 1.66
CA ASN A 42 18.08 3.06 2.82
C ASN A 42 16.66 2.67 3.19
N PHE A 43 16.00 1.71 2.52
CA PHE A 43 14.59 1.40 2.78
C PHE A 43 14.31 1.05 4.25
N GLU A 44 15.11 0.16 4.85
CA GLU A 44 14.96 -0.20 6.26
C GLU A 44 15.34 0.93 7.22
N GLY A 45 16.33 1.76 6.84
CA GLY A 45 16.69 2.96 7.58
C GLY A 45 15.53 3.96 7.62
N ASP A 46 14.88 4.18 6.47
CA ASP A 46 13.70 5.02 6.35
C ASP A 46 12.58 4.50 7.26
N LEU A 47 12.31 3.18 7.27
CA LEU A 47 11.30 2.59 8.16
C LEU A 47 11.63 2.77 9.64
N GLU A 48 12.91 2.70 10.02
CA GLU A 48 13.35 2.93 11.40
C GLU A 48 13.14 4.38 11.82
N GLU A 49 13.45 5.35 10.95
CA GLU A 49 13.21 6.77 11.19
C GLU A 49 11.72 7.10 11.35
N LEU A 50 10.85 6.38 10.64
CA LEU A 50 9.40 6.57 10.73
C LEU A 50 8.83 6.15 12.09
N LYS A 51 9.50 5.27 12.85
CA LYS A 51 9.09 4.90 14.23
C LYS A 51 9.09 6.05 15.21
N ALA A 52 9.92 7.06 14.98
CA ALA A 52 9.98 8.25 15.83
C ALA A 52 8.93 9.30 15.47
N LYS A 53 8.18 9.11 14.37
CA LYS A 53 7.22 10.11 13.87
C LYS A 53 5.81 9.87 14.42
N ASP A 54 5.12 10.97 14.66
CA ASP A 54 3.69 10.95 14.96
C ASP A 54 2.89 10.47 13.74
N ILE A 55 2.02 9.47 13.94
CA ILE A 55 1.24 8.83 12.86
C ILE A 55 0.28 9.82 12.21
N SER A 56 -0.33 10.74 12.97
CA SER A 56 -1.25 11.75 12.41
C SER A 56 -0.52 12.71 11.48
N THR A 57 0.68 13.15 11.87
CA THR A 57 1.57 13.98 11.05
C THR A 57 1.99 13.23 9.80
N LEU A 58 2.44 11.99 9.95
CA LEU A 58 2.85 11.14 8.83
C LEU A 58 1.72 10.93 7.81
N TYR A 59 0.50 10.72 8.30
CA TYR A 59 -0.70 10.60 7.47
C TYR A 59 -0.96 11.88 6.66
N ASN A 60 -0.97 13.04 7.32
CA ASN A 60 -1.26 14.32 6.67
C ASN A 60 -0.21 14.69 5.62
N ASP A 61 1.07 14.44 5.91
CA ASP A 61 2.17 14.67 4.98
C ASP A 61 2.07 13.75 3.76
N SER A 62 1.81 12.46 4.01
CA SER A 62 1.64 11.46 2.95
C SER A 62 0.44 11.77 2.07
N LEU A 63 -0.67 12.19 2.67
CA LEU A 63 -1.87 12.58 1.93
C LEU A 63 -1.64 13.83 1.08
N THR A 64 -0.94 14.82 1.62
CA THR A 64 -0.59 16.05 0.91
C THR A 64 0.32 15.76 -0.28
N ALA A 65 1.29 14.85 -0.12
CA ALA A 65 2.15 14.42 -1.21
C ALA A 65 1.37 13.60 -2.26
N LEU A 66 0.54 12.67 -1.82
CA LEU A 66 -0.29 11.82 -2.67
C LEU A 66 -1.23 12.64 -3.58
N LYS A 67 -1.86 13.69 -3.03
CA LYS A 67 -2.74 14.60 -3.80
C LYS A 67 -2.01 15.40 -4.89
N LYS A 68 -0.69 15.53 -4.82
CA LYS A 68 0.12 16.23 -5.83
C LYS A 68 0.57 15.33 -6.98
N LEU A 69 0.42 14.02 -6.83
CA LEU A 69 0.79 13.06 -7.87
C LEU A 69 -0.28 13.00 -8.97
N ASP A 70 0.14 12.59 -10.16
CA ASP A 70 -0.79 12.30 -11.25
C ASP A 70 -1.72 11.15 -10.88
N ARG A 71 -2.92 11.18 -11.48
CA ARG A 71 -3.99 10.22 -11.15
C ARG A 71 -3.55 8.76 -11.29
N SER A 72 -2.73 8.44 -12.29
CA SER A 72 -2.20 7.08 -12.48
C SER A 72 -1.32 6.64 -11.31
N LEU A 73 -0.47 7.54 -10.78
CA LEU A 73 0.38 7.27 -9.62
C LEU A 73 -0.43 7.19 -8.32
N GLN A 74 -1.47 8.02 -8.18
CA GLN A 74 -2.40 7.93 -7.06
C GLN A 74 -3.08 6.55 -7.01
N ILE A 75 -3.63 6.10 -8.14
CA ILE A 75 -4.25 4.77 -8.27
C ILE A 75 -3.23 3.68 -7.92
N LYS A 76 -2.00 3.78 -8.44
CA LYS A 76 -0.95 2.81 -8.18
C LYS A 76 -0.57 2.71 -6.70
N LEU A 77 -0.43 3.84 -6.01
CA LEU A 77 -0.12 3.87 -4.58
C LEU A 77 -1.24 3.23 -3.76
N VAL A 78 -2.50 3.60 -4.03
CA VAL A 78 -3.65 2.97 -3.34
C VAL A 78 -3.73 1.47 -3.65
N ALA A 79 -3.47 1.08 -4.89
CA ALA A 79 -3.46 -0.33 -5.28
C ALA A 79 -2.37 -1.12 -4.53
N TRP A 80 -1.19 -0.53 -4.30
CA TRP A 80 -0.16 -1.10 -3.44
C TRP A 80 -0.65 -1.30 -2.01
N LEU A 81 -1.32 -0.32 -1.42
CA LEU A 81 -1.92 -0.46 -0.08
C LEU A 81 -2.87 -1.65 -0.01
N CYS A 82 -3.71 -1.83 -1.02
CA CYS A 82 -4.60 -3.00 -1.11
C CYS A 82 -3.85 -4.33 -1.27
N VAL A 83 -2.68 -4.35 -1.91
CA VAL A 83 -1.84 -5.55 -2.01
C VAL A 83 -1.23 -5.89 -0.65
N ILE A 84 -0.65 -4.90 0.01
CA ILE A 84 0.02 -5.06 1.30
C ILE A 84 -0.95 -5.55 2.36
N ALA A 85 -2.08 -4.85 2.50
CA ALA A 85 -3.08 -5.15 3.50
C ALA A 85 -3.79 -6.50 3.28
N ASN A 86 -3.81 -7.04 2.05
CA ASN A 86 -4.34 -8.39 1.78
C ASN A 86 -3.28 -9.49 1.84
N SER A 87 -2.02 -9.17 2.15
CA SER A 87 -0.92 -10.13 2.01
C SER A 87 -1.00 -11.32 2.98
N ASP A 88 -1.58 -11.11 4.16
CA ASP A 88 -1.82 -12.16 5.16
C ASP A 88 -3.17 -12.90 4.97
N GLY A 89 -3.84 -12.67 3.83
CA GLY A 89 -5.01 -13.43 3.36
C GLY A 89 -6.36 -12.77 3.64
N PHE A 90 -6.47 -11.95 4.68
CA PHE A 90 -7.64 -11.12 4.92
C PHE A 90 -7.22 -9.78 5.53
N MET A 91 -7.59 -8.70 4.85
CA MET A 91 -7.32 -7.34 5.32
C MET A 91 -8.07 -7.02 6.60
N ASP A 92 -7.36 -6.43 7.55
CA ASP A 92 -7.91 -6.03 8.83
C ASP A 92 -8.81 -4.78 8.68
N LYS A 93 -9.73 -4.60 9.62
CA LYS A 93 -10.74 -3.53 9.54
C LYS A 93 -10.10 -2.14 9.53
N GLU A 94 -9.06 -1.94 10.30
CA GLU A 94 -8.34 -0.67 10.45
C GLU A 94 -7.65 -0.29 9.13
N GLU A 95 -7.04 -1.27 8.46
CA GLU A 95 -6.45 -1.11 7.12
C GLU A 95 -7.52 -0.78 6.07
N TRP A 96 -8.67 -1.46 6.11
CA TRP A 96 -9.82 -1.15 5.24
C TRP A 96 -10.29 0.29 5.40
N ILE A 97 -10.43 0.75 6.64
CA ILE A 97 -10.88 2.12 6.95
C ILE A 97 -9.86 3.13 6.41
N LEU A 98 -8.57 2.90 6.63
CA LEU A 98 -7.49 3.76 6.13
C LEU A 98 -7.52 3.86 4.60
N ILE A 99 -7.54 2.71 3.91
CA ILE A 99 -7.55 2.66 2.45
C ILE A 99 -8.82 3.32 1.90
N TYR A 100 -9.99 3.02 2.48
CA TYR A 100 -11.27 3.63 2.09
C TYR A 100 -11.24 5.15 2.22
N LYS A 101 -10.73 5.66 3.33
CA LYS A 101 -10.58 7.11 3.54
C LYS A 101 -9.72 7.72 2.43
N ILE A 102 -8.58 7.12 2.12
CA ILE A 102 -7.67 7.64 1.09
C ILE A 102 -8.32 7.61 -0.30
N TYR A 103 -8.77 6.45 -0.79
CA TYR A 103 -9.20 6.35 -2.19
C TYR A 103 -10.56 6.99 -2.44
N HIS A 104 -11.52 6.80 -1.53
CA HIS A 104 -12.90 7.24 -1.74
C HIS A 104 -13.11 8.67 -1.29
N THR A 105 -12.69 8.99 -0.06
CA THR A 105 -13.00 10.29 0.56
C THR A 105 -12.03 11.37 0.06
N GLU A 106 -10.73 11.08 0.11
CA GLU A 106 -9.70 12.10 -0.14
C GLU A 106 -9.35 12.29 -1.62
N LEU A 107 -9.30 11.20 -2.39
CA LEU A 107 -8.86 11.21 -3.79
C LEU A 107 -9.97 11.00 -4.82
N LYS A 108 -11.14 10.48 -4.40
CA LYS A 108 -12.27 10.16 -5.28
C LYS A 108 -11.84 9.31 -6.49
N LEU A 109 -11.06 8.27 -6.23
CA LEU A 109 -10.62 7.31 -7.24
C LEU A 109 -11.73 6.31 -7.55
N SER A 110 -11.72 5.77 -8.77
CA SER A 110 -12.60 4.64 -9.11
C SER A 110 -12.09 3.38 -8.43
N LEU A 111 -12.98 2.70 -7.72
CA LEU A 111 -12.68 1.39 -7.13
C LEU A 111 -12.27 0.39 -8.22
N GLU A 112 -12.89 0.44 -9.39
CA GLU A 112 -12.58 -0.46 -10.51
C GLU A 112 -11.14 -0.27 -11.00
N GLU A 113 -10.69 0.99 -11.13
CA GLU A 113 -9.31 1.32 -11.53
C GLU A 113 -8.31 0.80 -10.49
N VAL A 114 -8.58 1.04 -9.20
CA VAL A 114 -7.75 0.56 -8.09
C VAL A 114 -7.67 -0.97 -8.08
N MET A 115 -8.81 -1.66 -8.20
CA MET A 115 -8.84 -3.14 -8.22
C MET A 115 -8.15 -3.72 -9.44
N LYS A 116 -8.24 -3.07 -10.60
CA LYS A 116 -7.53 -3.48 -11.81
C LYS A 116 -6.02 -3.41 -11.60
N THR A 117 -5.52 -2.27 -11.13
CA THR A 117 -4.10 -2.07 -10.85
C THR A 117 -3.62 -3.00 -9.73
N GLN A 118 -4.41 -3.23 -8.67
CA GLN A 118 -4.07 -4.18 -7.61
C GLN A 118 -3.84 -5.59 -8.17
N LYS A 119 -4.71 -6.06 -9.08
CA LYS A 119 -4.53 -7.36 -9.74
C LYS A 119 -3.26 -7.43 -10.59
N GLU A 120 -2.91 -6.34 -11.26
CA GLU A 120 -1.67 -6.23 -12.04
C GLU A 120 -0.44 -6.31 -11.12
N LEU A 121 -0.43 -5.55 -10.03
CA LEU A 121 0.66 -5.55 -9.03
C LEU A 121 0.81 -6.91 -8.36
N ASN A 122 -0.29 -7.56 -7.95
CA ASN A 122 -0.25 -8.90 -7.38
C ASN A 122 0.39 -9.94 -8.33
N ARG A 123 0.15 -9.83 -9.64
CA ARG A 123 0.79 -10.70 -10.62
C ARG A 123 2.30 -10.49 -10.69
N ILE A 124 2.77 -9.25 -10.56
CA ILE A 124 4.19 -8.91 -10.56
C ILE A 124 4.90 -9.55 -9.36
N ILE A 125 4.30 -9.49 -8.16
CA ILE A 125 4.93 -9.94 -6.91
C ILE A 125 4.89 -11.47 -6.74
N HIS A 126 3.80 -12.10 -7.19
CA HIS A 126 3.55 -13.52 -6.93
C HIS A 126 3.75 -14.42 -8.17
N GLY A 127 4.01 -13.85 -9.35
CA GLY A 127 4.32 -14.60 -10.58
C GLY A 127 3.16 -15.42 -11.16
N LYS A 128 1.98 -15.44 -10.52
CA LYS A 128 0.75 -16.08 -11.00
C LYS A 128 -0.46 -15.21 -10.65
N SER A 129 -1.47 -15.26 -11.52
CA SER A 129 -2.81 -14.72 -11.24
C SER A 129 -3.30 -15.27 -9.91
N PHE A 130 -3.37 -14.44 -8.86
CA PHE A 130 -4.11 -14.76 -7.66
C PHE A 130 -5.55 -15.05 -8.10
N GLN A 131 -5.94 -16.33 -8.14
CA GLN A 131 -7.33 -16.68 -8.33
C GLN A 131 -8.01 -16.18 -7.06
N SER A 132 -8.79 -15.10 -7.19
CA SER A 132 -9.82 -14.81 -6.20
C SER A 132 -10.51 -16.13 -5.92
N LEU A 133 -10.45 -16.62 -4.69
CA LEU A 133 -11.31 -17.70 -4.22
C LEU A 133 -12.73 -17.16 -4.33
N GLY A 134 -13.27 -17.26 -5.54
CA GLY A 134 -14.62 -16.85 -5.86
C GLY A 134 -15.53 -17.72 -5.03
N VAL A 135 -16.26 -17.09 -4.13
CA VAL A 135 -17.48 -17.67 -3.57
C VAL A 135 -18.30 -18.12 -4.78
N ARG A 136 -18.42 -19.44 -4.95
CA ARG A 136 -19.35 -20.02 -5.93
C ARG A 136 -20.73 -19.48 -5.59
N MET A 137 -21.23 -18.52 -6.37
CA MET A 137 -22.66 -18.31 -6.44
C MET A 137 -23.24 -19.51 -7.17
N GLY A 138 -23.79 -20.45 -6.40
CA GLY A 138 -24.60 -21.54 -6.91
C GLY A 138 -25.77 -20.95 -7.71
N LYS A 139 -26.02 -21.55 -8.87
CA LYS A 139 -27.27 -21.37 -9.61
C LYS A 139 -28.44 -21.94 -8.82
#